data_AF-A0A9Q2W1G0-F1
#
_entry.id   AF-A0A9Q2W1G0-F1
#
_cell.length_a   1.000
_cell.length_b   1.000
_cell.length_c   1.000
_cell.angle_alpha   90.00
_cell.angle_beta   90.00
_cell.angle_gamma   90.00
#
_symmetry.space_group_name_H-M   'P 1'
#
loop_
_entity.id
_entity.type
_entity.pdbx_description
1 polymer ?
#
loop_
_entity_poly.entity_id
_entity_poly.type
_entity_poly.pdbx_seq_one_letter_code
_entity_poly.pdbx_strand_id
1 'polypeptide(L)'
;MARTRRQPSERILIAGGAEDLVEIHRQLAELPENAYGQVFVEVALAEQIRLLPAPPRVTATWLVRSARSSAVAPLVFADHGEALAHALTGWAAEWCVTDCEPRTSVWIGCADSPWIERARSMVQLELTDAGQQVQVEYGG
;
A
#
# COMPACT_ATOMS: atom_id res chain seq x y z
N MET A 1 -22.23 2.70 -28.54
CA MET A 1 -21.41 1.50 -28.27
C MET A 1 -20.65 1.74 -26.97
N ALA A 2 -21.19 1.29 -25.84
CA ALA A 2 -20.48 1.35 -24.57
C ALA A 2 -19.28 0.41 -24.66
N ARG A 3 -18.06 0.96 -24.58
CA ARG A 3 -16.86 0.14 -24.36
C ARG A 3 -17.11 -0.53 -23.02
N THR A 4 -17.45 -1.81 -23.01
CA THR A 4 -17.42 -2.64 -21.81
C THR A 4 -15.97 -2.64 -21.38
N ARG A 5 -15.60 -1.67 -20.54
CA ARG A 5 -14.26 -1.57 -19.96
C ARG A 5 -14.17 -2.84 -19.14
N ARG A 6 -13.41 -3.83 -19.64
CA ARG A 6 -13.21 -5.10 -18.93
C ARG A 6 -12.60 -4.70 -17.60
N GLN A 7 -13.44 -4.67 -16.57
CA GLN A 7 -13.04 -4.20 -15.26
C GLN A 7 -11.91 -5.14 -14.80
N PRO A 8 -10.80 -4.62 -14.26
CA PRO A 8 -9.76 -5.48 -13.74
C PRO A 8 -10.41 -6.40 -12.72
N SER A 9 -10.19 -7.71 -12.80
CA SER A 9 -10.83 -8.69 -11.92
C SER A 9 -10.40 -8.56 -10.46
N GLU A 10 -9.29 -7.86 -10.22
CA GLU A 10 -8.64 -7.72 -8.92
C GLU A 10 -7.85 -6.41 -8.86
N ARG A 11 -7.90 -5.73 -7.71
CA ARG A 11 -7.07 -4.58 -7.37
C ARG A 11 -6.07 -5.00 -6.30
N ILE A 12 -4.83 -4.57 -6.45
CA ILE A 12 -3.74 -4.94 -5.54
C ILE A 12 -3.25 -3.69 -4.80
N LEU A 13 -3.02 -3.83 -3.50
CA LEU A 13 -2.30 -2.87 -2.67
C LEU A 13 -1.13 -3.57 -2.00
N ILE A 14 0.09 -3.07 -2.20
CA ILE A 14 1.29 -3.54 -1.51
C ILE A 14 1.89 -2.33 -0.77
N ALA A 15 2.06 -2.42 0.54
CA ALA A 15 2.60 -1.33 1.35
C ALA A 15 3.70 -1.86 2.27
N GLY A 16 4.87 -1.24 2.30
CA GLY A 16 5.94 -1.66 3.21
C GLY A 16 7.07 -0.64 3.34
N GLY A 17 7.99 -0.92 4.25
CA GLY A 17 9.17 -0.12 4.52
C GLY A 17 10.39 -0.52 3.69
N ALA A 18 11.54 0.06 4.02
CA ALA A 18 12.81 -0.26 3.37
C ALA A 18 13.27 -1.71 3.64
N GLU A 19 12.90 -2.27 4.81
CA GLU A 19 13.19 -3.66 5.18
C GLU A 19 12.40 -4.68 4.36
N ASP A 20 11.22 -4.28 3.91
CA ASP A 20 10.29 -5.10 3.13
C ASP A 20 10.65 -5.17 1.64
N LEU A 21 11.63 -4.40 1.18
CA LEU A 21 11.92 -4.21 -0.24
C LEU A 21 12.16 -5.52 -1.01
N VAL A 22 12.78 -6.50 -0.36
CA VAL A 22 13.02 -7.82 -0.97
C VAL A 22 11.70 -8.53 -1.27
N GLU A 23 10.78 -8.52 -0.31
CA GLU A 23 9.48 -9.16 -0.42
C GLU A 23 8.56 -8.40 -1.39
N ILE A 24 8.55 -7.06 -1.32
CA ILE A 24 7.83 -6.21 -2.29
C ILE A 24 8.31 -6.49 -3.72
N HIS A 25 9.63 -6.59 -3.92
CA HIS A 25 10.18 -6.89 -5.24
C HIS A 25 9.75 -8.27 -5.73
N ARG A 26 9.79 -9.28 -4.87
CA ARG A 26 9.35 -10.65 -5.17
C ARG A 26 7.89 -10.67 -5.60
N GLN A 27 6.99 -10.07 -4.82
CA GLN A 27 5.57 -10.03 -5.15
C GLN A 27 5.31 -9.30 -6.47
N LEU A 28 5.95 -8.15 -6.71
CA LEU A 28 5.77 -7.42 -7.96
C LEU A 28 6.22 -8.21 -9.20
N ALA A 29 7.30 -8.98 -9.08
CA ALA A 29 7.78 -9.84 -10.16
C ALA A 29 6.85 -11.02 -10.47
N GLU A 30 6.04 -11.46 -9.50
CA GLU A 30 5.08 -12.54 -9.65
C GLU A 30 3.71 -12.07 -10.15
N LEU A 31 3.45 -10.77 -10.15
CA LEU A 31 2.18 -10.22 -10.64
C LEU A 31 2.01 -10.43 -12.15
N PRO A 32 0.79 -10.77 -12.61
CA PRO A 32 0.50 -10.85 -14.03
C PRO A 32 0.57 -9.45 -14.69
N GLU A 33 0.90 -9.38 -15.98
CA GLU A 33 1.04 -8.10 -16.70
C GLU A 33 -0.24 -7.23 -16.70
N ASN A 34 -1.40 -7.87 -16.53
CA ASN A 34 -2.69 -7.20 -16.47
C ASN A 34 -3.10 -6.74 -15.06
N ALA A 35 -2.27 -7.00 -14.03
CA ALA A 35 -2.49 -6.58 -12.66
C ALA A 35 -2.70 -5.07 -12.56
N TYR A 36 -3.65 -4.65 -11.73
CA TYR A 36 -3.97 -3.24 -11.49
C TYR A 36 -3.84 -2.96 -10.00
N GLY A 37 -3.14 -1.89 -9.62
CA GLY A 37 -2.91 -1.65 -8.21
C GLY A 37 -1.99 -0.49 -7.86
N GLN A 38 -1.67 -0.42 -6.58
CA GLN A 38 -0.81 0.59 -6.00
C GLN A 38 0.22 -0.04 -5.07
N VAL A 39 1.43 0.50 -5.10
CA VAL A 39 2.52 0.12 -4.20
C VAL A 39 2.97 1.36 -3.46
N PHE A 40 3.02 1.30 -2.14
CA PHE A 40 3.61 2.34 -1.31
C PHE A 40 4.86 1.79 -0.63
N VAL A 41 5.98 2.47 -0.83
CA VAL A 41 7.25 2.09 -0.18
C VAL A 41 7.78 3.25 0.62
N GLU A 42 7.89 3.06 1.92
CA GLU A 42 8.50 4.05 2.81
C GLU A 42 10.00 3.86 2.92
N VAL A 43 10.73 4.98 2.81
CA VAL A 43 12.17 5.03 3.01
C VAL A 43 12.54 6.23 3.87
N ALA A 44 13.63 6.12 4.62
CA ALA A 44 14.11 7.24 5.43
C ALA A 44 14.59 8.39 4.53
N LEU A 45 15.33 8.07 3.46
CA LEU A 45 16.00 9.02 2.58
C LEU A 45 15.79 8.70 1.09
N ALA A 46 15.91 9.72 0.23
CA ALA A 46 15.69 9.58 -1.22
C ALA A 46 16.73 8.66 -1.90
N GLU A 47 17.93 8.55 -1.33
CA GLU A 47 19.01 7.68 -1.78
C GLU A 47 18.66 6.18 -1.65
N GLN A 48 17.59 5.83 -0.95
CA GLN A 48 17.08 4.46 -0.84
C GLN A 48 16.08 4.09 -1.94
N ILE A 49 15.67 5.04 -2.79
CA ILE A 49 14.77 4.78 -3.92
C ILE A 49 15.45 3.82 -4.90
N ARG A 50 14.71 2.81 -5.36
CA ARG A 50 15.18 1.79 -6.31
C ARG A 50 14.19 1.63 -7.46
N LEU A 51 14.61 0.95 -8.52
CA LEU A 51 13.68 0.49 -9.54
C LEU A 51 12.89 -0.71 -9.00
N LEU A 52 11.56 -0.68 -9.13
CA LEU A 52 10.69 -1.80 -8.82
C LEU A 52 10.14 -2.40 -10.12
N PRO A 53 10.02 -3.73 -10.24
CA PRO A 53 9.51 -4.40 -11.44
C PRO A 53 7.97 -4.36 -11.47
N ALA A 54 7.38 -3.19 -11.25
CA ALA A 54 5.93 -3.03 -11.22
C ALA A 54 5.33 -3.18 -12.63
N PRO A 55 4.24 -3.98 -12.80
CA PRO A 55 3.52 -4.05 -14.07
C PRO A 55 2.99 -2.69 -14.53
N PRO A 56 2.68 -2.51 -15.84
CA PRO A 56 2.31 -1.19 -16.40
C PRO A 56 1.08 -0.51 -15.77
N ARG A 57 0.23 -1.27 -15.09
CA ARG A 57 -1.01 -0.81 -14.43
C ARG A 57 -0.90 -0.78 -12.91
N VAL A 58 0.29 -1.01 -12.38
CA VAL A 58 0.62 -0.91 -10.96
C VAL A 58 1.46 0.34 -10.76
N THR A 59 0.97 1.27 -9.93
CA THR A 59 1.68 2.52 -9.66
C THR A 59 2.48 2.39 -8.37
N ALA A 60 3.81 2.51 -8.47
CA ALA A 60 4.69 2.54 -7.31
C ALA A 60 4.98 3.97 -6.84
N THR A 61 4.75 4.22 -5.56
CA THR A 61 4.92 5.52 -4.91
C THR A 61 5.91 5.39 -3.76
N TRP A 62 6.98 6.17 -3.81
CA TRP A 62 7.98 6.24 -2.75
C TRP A 62 7.61 7.33 -1.75
N LEU A 63 7.62 6.98 -0.46
CA LEU A 63 7.31 7.85 0.66
C LEU A 63 8.61 8.15 1.41
N VAL A 64 9.25 9.27 1.08
CA VAL A 64 10.51 9.68 1.73
C VAL A 64 10.19 10.40 3.03
N ARG A 65 10.58 9.82 4.16
CA ARG A 65 10.31 10.37 5.50
C ARG A 65 10.97 11.73 5.72
N SER A 66 12.23 11.89 5.32
CA SER A 66 12.96 13.16 5.46
C SER A 66 12.37 14.33 4.65
N ALA A 67 11.48 14.05 3.69
CA ALA A 67 10.78 15.07 2.91
C ALA A 67 9.41 15.44 3.51
N ARG A 68 9.02 14.88 4.66
CA ARG A 68 7.70 15.03 5.28
C ARG A 68 7.84 15.45 6.73
N SER A 69 7.02 16.38 7.18
CA SER A 69 6.93 16.75 8.60
C SER A 69 6.23 15.63 9.39
N SER A 70 6.63 15.42 10.64
CA SER A 70 5.91 14.51 11.54
C SER A 70 4.66 15.18 12.13
N ALA A 71 3.64 14.36 12.39
CA ALA A 71 2.49 14.65 13.22
C ALA A 71 2.82 14.60 14.72
N VAL A 72 3.97 14.05 15.11
CA VAL A 72 4.41 13.95 16.50
C VAL A 72 5.47 15.00 16.80
N ALA A 73 5.12 16.00 17.61
CA ALA A 73 6.13 16.88 18.18
C ALA A 73 6.99 16.11 19.20
N PRO A 74 8.32 16.30 19.24
CA PRO A 74 9.12 17.33 18.55
C PRO A 74 9.81 16.83 17.26
N LEU A 75 9.39 15.71 16.68
CA LEU A 75 10.05 15.14 15.51
C LEU A 75 9.95 16.10 14.31
N VAL A 76 11.08 16.32 13.65
CA VAL A 76 11.16 17.21 12.47
C VAL A 76 10.66 16.50 11.22
N PHE A 77 10.94 15.20 11.11
CA PHE A 77 10.59 14.36 9.97
C PHE A 77 9.64 13.25 10.39
N ALA A 78 8.82 12.79 9.45
CA ALA A 78 7.91 11.68 9.67
C ALA A 78 8.61 10.47 10.33
N ASP A 79 7.97 9.92 11.35
CA ASP A 79 8.45 8.76 12.08
C ASP A 79 8.34 7.49 11.21
N HIS A 80 8.98 6.42 11.65
CA HIS A 80 8.92 5.11 10.99
C HIS A 80 7.49 4.60 10.88
N GLY A 81 7.03 4.35 9.65
CA GLY A 81 5.67 3.90 9.31
C GLY A 81 4.62 5.02 9.29
N GLU A 82 4.95 6.24 9.69
CA GLU A 82 3.98 7.35 9.76
C GLU A 82 3.48 7.75 8.36
N ALA A 83 4.40 7.95 7.41
CA ALA A 83 4.04 8.36 6.06
C ALA A 83 3.27 7.24 5.33
N LEU A 84 3.68 5.99 5.55
CA LEU A 84 3.01 4.81 5.00
C LEU A 84 1.60 4.62 5.59
N ALA A 85 1.41 4.82 6.89
CA ALA A 85 0.10 4.78 7.54
C ALA A 85 -0.86 5.83 6.97
N HIS A 86 -0.38 7.05 6.71
CA HIS A 86 -1.17 8.08 6.05
C HIS A 86 -1.58 7.70 4.63
N ALA A 87 -0.66 7.12 3.84
CA ALA A 87 -0.94 6.66 2.49
C ALA A 87 -1.98 5.52 2.48
N LEU A 88 -1.84 4.54 3.37
CA LEU A 88 -2.79 3.45 3.55
C LEU A 88 -4.19 3.97 3.91
N THR A 89 -4.26 4.92 4.83
CA THR A 89 -5.52 5.51 5.29
C THR A 89 -6.22 6.27 4.17
N GLY A 90 -5.49 7.12 3.45
CA GLY A 90 -6.03 7.86 2.31
C GLY A 90 -6.51 6.92 1.20
N TRP A 91 -5.73 5.87 0.90
CA TRP A 91 -6.13 4.86 -0.07
C TRP A 91 -7.42 4.14 0.36
N ALA A 92 -7.52 3.69 1.61
CA ALA A 92 -8.71 2.97 2.06
C ALA A 92 -9.96 3.85 2.03
N ALA A 93 -9.85 5.12 2.45
CA ALA A 93 -10.96 6.06 2.41
C ALA A 93 -11.50 6.32 0.98
N GLU A 94 -10.64 6.21 -0.04
CA GLU A 94 -11.05 6.37 -1.44
C GLU A 94 -11.60 5.09 -2.06
N TRP A 95 -11.06 3.93 -1.67
CA TRP A 95 -11.21 2.70 -2.43
C TRP A 95 -12.01 1.60 -1.72
N CYS A 96 -12.16 1.66 -0.39
CA CYS A 96 -13.01 0.76 0.39
C CYS A 96 -14.44 1.32 0.47
N VAL A 97 -15.10 1.40 -0.69
CA VAL A 97 -16.51 1.83 -0.76
C VAL A 97 -17.39 0.58 -0.93
N THR A 98 -18.48 0.50 -0.18
CA THR A 98 -19.44 -0.62 -0.21
C THR A 98 -19.93 -0.90 -1.63
N ASP A 99 -20.10 -2.19 -1.98
CA ASP A 99 -20.52 -2.68 -3.31
C ASP A 99 -19.61 -2.29 -4.49
N CYS A 100 -18.34 -1.94 -4.23
CA CYS A 100 -17.37 -1.66 -5.27
C CYS A 100 -16.68 -2.95 -5.76
N GLU A 101 -16.95 -3.35 -7.00
CA GLU A 101 -16.01 -4.20 -7.76
C GLU A 101 -14.78 -3.38 -8.17
N PRO A 102 -13.57 -3.97 -8.21
CA PRO A 102 -13.24 -5.39 -8.03
C PRO A 102 -12.78 -5.77 -6.62
N ARG A 103 -12.57 -7.09 -6.41
CA ARG A 103 -11.93 -7.64 -5.20
C ARG A 103 -10.56 -6.99 -4.97
N THR A 104 -10.27 -6.61 -3.73
CA THR A 104 -8.98 -6.02 -3.36
C THR A 104 -8.12 -7.01 -2.56
N SER A 105 -6.91 -7.27 -3.04
CA SER A 105 -5.86 -7.99 -2.32
C SER A 105 -4.88 -6.98 -1.70
N VAL A 106 -4.58 -7.13 -0.41
CA VAL A 106 -3.81 -6.13 0.36
C VAL A 106 -2.70 -6.80 1.15
N TRP A 107 -1.46 -6.42 0.84
CA TRP A 107 -0.27 -6.79 1.60
C TRP A 107 0.30 -5.56 2.33
N ILE A 108 0.58 -5.71 3.63
CA ILE A 108 1.11 -4.63 4.48
C ILE A 108 2.28 -5.17 5.29
N GLY A 109 3.50 -4.70 5.01
CA GLY A 109 4.73 -4.93 5.77
C GLY A 109 4.88 -3.99 6.98
N CYS A 110 6.12 -3.62 7.33
CA CYS A 110 6.48 -2.66 8.39
C CYS A 110 5.76 -2.96 9.73
N ALA A 111 5.79 -4.24 10.13
CA ALA A 111 5.03 -4.75 11.27
C ALA A 111 5.56 -4.25 12.63
N ASP A 112 6.75 -3.67 12.66
CA ASP A 112 7.40 -3.11 13.84
C ASP A 112 6.92 -1.68 14.17
N SER A 113 6.14 -1.03 13.28
CA SER A 113 5.64 0.33 13.49
C SER A 113 4.23 0.37 14.12
N PRO A 114 4.03 1.12 15.23
CA PRO A 114 2.71 1.32 15.82
C PRO A 114 1.75 2.10 14.90
N TRP A 115 2.28 2.93 13.98
CA TRP A 115 1.49 3.63 12.97
C TRP A 115 0.83 2.64 12.02
N ILE A 116 1.59 1.63 11.60
CA ILE A 116 1.15 0.61 10.66
C ILE A 116 0.20 -0.37 11.33
N GLU A 117 0.45 -0.75 12.59
CA GLU A 117 -0.49 -1.56 13.36
C GLU A 117 -1.89 -0.89 13.37
N ARG A 118 -1.94 0.40 13.71
CA ARG A 118 -3.20 1.16 13.74
C ARG A 118 -3.83 1.29 12.36
N ALA A 119 -3.06 1.66 11.34
CA ALA A 119 -3.56 1.83 9.99
C ALA A 119 -4.10 0.50 9.44
N ARG A 120 -3.40 -0.60 9.68
CA ARG A 120 -3.84 -1.93 9.29
C ARG A 120 -5.18 -2.31 9.91
N SER A 121 -5.37 -2.11 11.22
CA SER A 121 -6.66 -2.40 11.87
C SER A 121 -7.80 -1.62 11.21
N MET A 122 -7.57 -0.36 10.85
CA MET A 122 -8.55 0.48 10.17
C MET A 122 -8.84 -0.02 8.75
N VAL A 123 -7.80 -0.27 7.93
CA VAL A 123 -7.97 -0.79 6.56
C VAL A 123 -8.72 -2.13 6.59
N GLN A 124 -8.41 -3.00 7.54
CA GLN A 124 -9.06 -4.30 7.69
C GLN A 124 -10.54 -4.16 8.04
N LEU A 125 -10.90 -3.17 8.88
CA LEU A 125 -12.30 -2.85 9.20
C LEU A 125 -13.06 -2.34 7.97
N GLU A 126 -12.49 -1.37 7.25
CA GLU A 126 -13.09 -0.78 6.04
C GLU A 126 -13.31 -1.83 4.94
N LEU A 127 -12.33 -2.69 4.70
CA LEU A 127 -12.45 -3.78 3.72
C LEU A 127 -13.51 -4.82 4.14
N THR A 128 -13.63 -5.10 5.44
CA THR A 128 -14.65 -6.01 5.97
C THR A 128 -16.04 -5.42 5.79
N ASP A 129 -16.22 -4.14 6.09
CA ASP A 129 -17.49 -3.42 5.90
C ASP A 129 -17.89 -3.35 4.41
N ALA A 130 -16.91 -3.18 3.53
CA ALA A 130 -17.09 -3.23 2.08
C ALA A 130 -17.34 -4.65 1.51
N GLY A 131 -17.32 -5.70 2.35
CA GLY A 131 -17.56 -7.09 1.92
C GLY A 131 -16.42 -7.71 1.11
N GLN A 132 -15.20 -7.16 1.18
CA GLN A 132 -14.05 -7.65 0.42
C GLN A 132 -13.35 -8.80 1.15
N GLN A 133 -12.99 -9.87 0.43
CA GLN A 133 -12.16 -10.95 0.97
C GLN A 133 -10.70 -10.48 1.06
N VAL A 134 -10.21 -10.23 2.27
CA VAL A 134 -8.84 -9.75 2.50
C VAL A 134 -7.90 -10.91 2.84
N GLN A 135 -6.93 -11.19 1.97
CA GLN A 135 -5.72 -11.91 2.38
C GLN A 135 -4.70 -10.87 2.86
N VAL A 136 -4.71 -10.60 4.17
CA VAL A 136 -3.61 -9.85 4.79
C VAL A 136 -2.47 -10.82 5.03
N GLU A 137 -1.45 -10.77 4.18
CA GLU A 137 -0.19 -11.45 4.43
C GLU A 137 0.77 -10.49 5.14
N TYR A 138 1.45 -11.02 6.15
CA TYR A 138 2.34 -10.27 7.04
C TYR A 138 3.79 -10.54 6.65
N GLY A 139 4.54 -9.49 6.32
CA GLY A 139 6.00 -9.57 6.29
C GLY A 139 6.52 -9.82 7.71
N GLY A 140 7.35 -10.86 7.87
CA GLY A 140 8.03 -11.20 9.11
C GLY A 140 9.46 -10.71 9.14
#